data_AF-A0A9X1MI34-F1
#
_entry.id   AF-A0A9X1MI34-F1
#
_cell.length_a   1.000
_cell.length_b   1.000
_cell.length_c   1.000
_cell.angle_alpha   90.00
_cell.angle_beta   90.00
_cell.angle_gamma   90.00
#
_symmetry.space_group_name_H-M   'P 1'
#
loop_
_entity.id
_entity.type
_entity.pdbx_description
1 polymer ?
#
loop_
_entity_poly.entity_id
_entity_poly.type
_entity_poly.pdbx_seq_one_letter_code
_entity_poly.pdbx_strand_id
1 'polypeptide(L)'
;MGENTALDTADAARNRLVLDLPTPLLAAAEMAVIELVRFDAGHGHLKELLTLAEAASSCAIDGIQANARDVAATTLGPAPGIPEAEQIRSTALAVTRTERGQPMLSVQGFVELNRTITQATPEADSPHLEPLAKFLGRADVPVLVQAAEAYARFAVANPFTRANGRTGRALMLAMLRSAGVTGESVVPISAGLINNPRSEAARTAHRHGNSMPIIELCIEAIFKALDSSLLLAKDITAAGEIHRQLLGSTRSPAAAGISASLHRSPAVNAATTMAALGVSESAAYRALDQLTAAGILEPAPKVAGKLIWVAPHIVAALDAFLARATR
;
A
#
# COMPACT_ATOMS: atom_id res chain seq x y z
N MET A 1 -11.18 -45.55 4.31
CA MET A 1 -12.23 -44.51 4.44
C MET A 1 -12.16 -43.83 5.82
N GLY A 2 -10.96 -43.46 6.29
CA GLY A 2 -10.73 -42.98 7.67
C GLY A 2 -9.71 -41.84 7.81
N GLU A 3 -9.01 -41.44 6.75
CA GLU A 3 -8.07 -40.29 6.79
C GLU A 3 -8.75 -38.94 6.52
N ASN A 4 -9.91 -38.92 5.86
CA ASN A 4 -10.59 -37.67 5.49
C ASN A 4 -11.31 -36.99 6.67
N THR A 5 -11.65 -37.74 7.73
CA THR A 5 -12.39 -37.23 8.90
C THR A 5 -11.50 -36.47 9.90
N ALA A 6 -10.20 -36.76 9.94
CA ALA A 6 -9.25 -36.11 10.85
C ALA A 6 -8.80 -34.73 10.32
N LEU A 7 -8.64 -34.61 9.00
CA LEU A 7 -8.39 -33.32 8.34
C LEU A 7 -9.60 -32.39 8.47
N ASP A 8 -10.80 -32.91 8.25
CA ASP A 8 -12.06 -32.15 8.27
C ASP A 8 -12.42 -31.68 9.70
N THR A 9 -12.06 -32.46 10.73
CA THR A 9 -12.23 -32.03 12.14
C THR A 9 -11.16 -31.03 12.60
N ALA A 10 -9.92 -31.13 12.12
CA ALA A 10 -8.88 -30.14 12.38
C ALA A 10 -9.16 -28.80 11.67
N ASP A 11 -9.66 -28.83 10.43
CA ASP A 11 -10.10 -27.64 9.70
C ASP A 11 -11.38 -27.03 10.29
N ALA A 12 -12.33 -27.86 10.75
CA ALA A 12 -13.50 -27.37 11.50
C ALA A 12 -13.09 -26.72 12.84
N ALA A 13 -12.09 -27.25 13.55
CA ALA A 13 -11.55 -26.65 14.77
C ALA A 13 -10.79 -25.34 14.50
N ARG A 14 -10.01 -25.26 13.41
CA ARG A 14 -9.32 -24.04 12.97
C ARG A 14 -10.27 -22.94 12.48
N ASN A 15 -11.41 -23.31 11.90
CA ASN A 15 -12.43 -22.36 11.46
C ASN A 15 -13.34 -21.89 12.60
N ARG A 16 -13.53 -22.72 13.63
CA ARG A 16 -14.23 -22.37 14.88
C ARG A 16 -13.39 -21.58 15.87
N LEU A 17 -12.20 -21.09 15.50
CA LEU A 17 -11.29 -20.36 16.40
C LEU A 17 -12.08 -19.30 17.20
N VAL A 18 -12.43 -19.63 18.45
CA VAL A 18 -12.81 -18.65 19.45
C VAL A 18 -11.47 -18.10 19.87
N LEU A 19 -11.14 -16.94 19.34
CA LEU A 19 -9.95 -16.21 19.72
C LEU A 19 -10.21 -15.72 21.15
N ASP A 20 -9.82 -16.52 22.14
CA ASP A 20 -9.84 -16.13 23.56
C ASP A 20 -8.73 -15.11 23.80
N LEU A 21 -9.00 -13.88 23.37
CA LEU A 21 -8.06 -12.77 23.42
C LEU A 21 -8.30 -11.96 24.68
N PRO A 22 -7.24 -11.52 25.37
CA PRO A 22 -7.38 -10.62 26.50
C PRO A 22 -8.14 -9.35 26.12
N THR A 23 -9.06 -8.91 26.97
CA THR A 23 -9.82 -7.66 26.77
C THR A 23 -8.94 -6.45 26.41
N PRO A 24 -7.74 -6.24 27.01
CA PRO A 24 -6.86 -5.14 26.59
C PRO A 24 -6.42 -5.21 25.13
N LEU A 25 -6.18 -6.41 24.58
CA LEU A 25 -5.79 -6.58 23.19
C LEU A 25 -6.94 -6.26 22.24
N LEU A 26 -8.15 -6.72 22.57
CA LEU A 26 -9.36 -6.39 21.81
C LEU A 26 -9.60 -4.87 21.81
N ALA A 27 -9.47 -4.22 22.97
CA ALA A 27 -9.59 -2.76 23.07
C ALA A 27 -8.51 -2.03 22.24
N ALA A 28 -7.26 -2.50 22.26
CA ALA A 28 -6.20 -1.93 21.45
C ALA A 28 -6.45 -2.10 19.94
N ALA A 29 -7.02 -3.25 19.53
CA ALA A 29 -7.40 -3.49 18.14
C ALA A 29 -8.50 -2.53 17.67
N GLU A 30 -9.55 -2.33 18.48
CA GLU A 30 -10.62 -1.36 18.18
C GLU A 30 -10.08 0.08 18.13
N MET A 31 -9.19 0.46 19.04
CA MET A 31 -8.54 1.77 19.01
C MET A 31 -7.72 1.97 17.73
N ALA A 32 -6.97 0.97 17.28
CA ALA A 32 -6.24 1.05 16.02
C ALA A 32 -7.19 1.22 14.83
N VAL A 33 -8.34 0.53 14.80
CA VAL A 33 -9.38 0.71 13.77
C VAL A 33 -9.92 2.14 13.77
N ILE A 34 -10.24 2.69 14.94
CA ILE A 34 -10.73 4.08 15.07
C ILE A 34 -9.70 5.07 14.51
N GLU A 35 -8.41 4.90 14.83
CA GLU A 35 -7.37 5.79 14.33
C GLU A 35 -7.15 5.65 12.82
N LEU A 36 -7.27 4.43 12.26
CA LEU A 36 -7.28 4.24 10.81
C LEU A 36 -8.43 5.02 10.14
N VAL A 37 -9.64 4.94 10.68
CA VAL A 37 -10.81 5.67 10.15
C VAL A 37 -10.61 7.18 10.25
N ARG A 38 -10.08 7.67 11.38
CA ARG A 38 -9.79 9.11 11.58
C ARG A 38 -8.77 9.61 10.57
N PHE A 39 -7.70 8.85 10.37
CA PHE A 39 -6.67 9.20 9.38
C PHE A 39 -7.27 9.20 7.97
N ASP A 40 -8.06 8.19 7.62
CA ASP A 40 -8.70 8.04 6.31
C ASP A 40 -9.57 9.25 5.94
N ALA A 41 -10.40 9.71 6.89
CA ALA A 41 -11.28 10.85 6.70
C ALA A 41 -10.55 12.17 6.41
N GLY A 42 -9.30 12.33 6.87
CA GLY A 42 -8.52 13.57 6.74
C GLY A 42 -7.55 13.61 5.55
N HIS A 43 -7.18 12.45 4.98
CA HIS A 43 -6.00 12.34 4.11
C HIS A 43 -6.28 11.73 2.73
N GLY A 44 -7.55 11.70 2.29
CA GLY A 44 -7.90 11.17 0.96
C GLY A 44 -7.19 11.85 -0.21
N HIS A 45 -6.82 13.13 -0.08
CA HIS A 45 -6.05 13.85 -1.09
C HIS A 45 -4.62 13.30 -1.29
N LEU A 46 -4.09 12.51 -0.36
CA LEU A 46 -2.76 11.88 -0.43
C LEU A 46 -2.81 10.40 -0.83
N LYS A 47 -3.98 9.90 -1.23
CA LYS A 47 -4.22 8.48 -1.51
C LYS A 47 -3.16 7.87 -2.41
N GLU A 48 -2.80 8.54 -3.51
CA GLU A 48 -1.82 8.03 -4.47
C GLU A 48 -0.44 7.89 -3.83
N LEU A 49 0.04 8.91 -3.12
CA LEU A 49 1.35 8.89 -2.45
C LEU A 49 1.41 7.86 -1.33
N LEU A 50 0.36 7.77 -0.52
CA LEU A 50 0.28 6.79 0.56
C LEU A 50 0.20 5.35 0.02
N THR A 51 -0.47 5.15 -1.12
CA THR A 51 -0.48 3.85 -1.81
C THR A 51 0.92 3.48 -2.31
N LEU A 52 1.66 4.43 -2.88
CA LEU A 52 3.05 4.19 -3.29
C LEU A 52 3.94 3.88 -2.08
N ALA A 53 3.77 4.62 -0.98
CA ALA A 53 4.50 4.41 0.26
C ALA A 53 4.25 3.01 0.85
N GLU A 54 3.00 2.55 0.85
CA GLU A 54 2.62 1.19 1.24
C GLU A 54 3.26 0.14 0.34
N ALA A 55 3.15 0.31 -0.97
CA ALA A 55 3.69 -0.63 -1.93
C ALA A 55 5.22 -0.73 -1.86
N ALA A 56 5.92 0.41 -1.77
CA ALA A 56 7.36 0.48 -1.62
C ALA A 56 7.82 -0.18 -0.31
N SER A 57 7.12 0.09 0.80
CA SER A 57 7.42 -0.54 2.09
C SER A 57 7.16 -2.06 2.07
N SER A 58 6.07 -2.48 1.44
CA SER A 58 5.72 -3.90 1.27
C SER A 58 6.76 -4.62 0.41
N CYS A 59 7.25 -4.01 -0.67
CA CYS A 59 8.33 -4.53 -1.49
C CYS A 59 9.67 -4.60 -0.71
N ALA A 60 9.98 -3.57 0.07
CA ALA A 60 11.23 -3.50 0.82
C ALA A 60 11.36 -4.59 1.89
N ILE A 61 10.24 -5.04 2.49
CA ILE A 61 10.22 -6.24 3.37
C ILE A 61 10.74 -7.49 2.64
N ASP A 62 10.46 -7.60 1.35
CA ASP A 62 10.89 -8.74 0.52
C ASP A 62 12.25 -8.47 -0.17
N GLY A 63 12.99 -7.44 0.25
CA GLY A 63 14.30 -7.08 -0.31
C GLY A 63 14.25 -6.34 -1.66
N ILE A 64 13.07 -5.88 -2.09
CA ILE A 64 12.88 -5.14 -3.34
C ILE A 64 12.90 -3.65 -3.02
N GLN A 65 13.90 -2.93 -3.53
CA GLN A 65 14.07 -1.51 -3.27
C GLN A 65 14.25 -0.74 -4.58
N ALA A 66 13.61 0.42 -4.67
CA ALA A 66 13.85 1.42 -5.69
C ALA A 66 13.94 2.79 -5.01
N ASN A 67 14.67 3.72 -5.60
CA ASN A 67 14.70 5.10 -5.10
C ASN A 67 13.32 5.78 -5.31
N ALA A 68 12.97 6.79 -4.50
CA ALA A 68 11.64 7.40 -4.61
C ALA A 68 11.39 8.08 -5.96
N ARG A 69 12.45 8.48 -6.69
CA ARG A 69 12.32 9.07 -8.03
C ARG A 69 11.76 8.07 -9.03
N ASP A 70 12.28 6.84 -9.04
CA ASP A 70 11.81 5.76 -9.91
C ASP A 70 10.42 5.30 -9.48
N VAL A 71 10.16 5.20 -8.17
CA VAL A 71 8.82 4.90 -7.64
C VAL A 71 7.81 5.96 -8.08
N ALA A 72 8.14 7.25 -7.95
CA ALA A 72 7.29 8.35 -8.39
C ALA A 72 7.01 8.28 -9.90
N ALA A 73 8.01 7.91 -10.72
CA ALA A 73 7.84 7.78 -12.16
C ALA A 73 6.77 6.73 -12.56
N THR A 74 6.56 5.69 -11.74
CA THR A 74 5.56 4.65 -12.02
C THR A 74 4.12 5.15 -12.01
N THR A 75 3.84 6.34 -11.45
CA THR A 75 2.49 6.94 -11.52
C THR A 75 2.09 7.32 -12.94
N LEU A 76 3.06 7.44 -13.84
CA LEU A 76 2.83 7.74 -15.25
C LEU A 76 2.49 6.50 -16.09
N GLY A 77 2.62 5.32 -15.52
CA GLY A 77 2.44 4.04 -16.21
C GLY A 77 3.67 3.14 -16.06
N PRO A 78 3.76 2.09 -16.90
CA PRO A 78 4.89 1.18 -16.86
C PRO A 78 6.22 1.91 -17.10
N ALA A 79 7.21 1.58 -16.27
CA ALA A 79 8.61 1.99 -16.30
C ALA A 79 9.51 0.83 -16.79
N PRO A 80 9.43 0.45 -18.07
CA PRO A 80 10.28 -0.59 -18.62
C PRO A 80 11.75 -0.15 -18.52
N GLY A 81 12.54 -0.89 -17.74
CA GLY A 81 13.95 -0.59 -17.48
C GLY A 81 14.35 -0.61 -16.00
N ILE A 82 13.38 -0.54 -15.08
CA ILE A 82 13.63 -0.59 -13.62
C ILE A 82 12.70 -1.64 -12.99
N PRO A 83 13.10 -2.93 -12.99
CA PRO A 83 12.24 -4.04 -12.54
C PRO A 83 11.67 -3.87 -11.12
N GLU A 84 12.44 -3.27 -10.22
CA GLU A 84 12.04 -3.01 -8.84
C GLU A 84 10.91 -1.99 -8.76
N ALA A 85 10.98 -0.92 -9.57
CA ALA A 85 9.92 0.08 -9.66
C ALA A 85 8.63 -0.53 -10.23
N GLU A 86 8.73 -1.40 -11.23
CA GLU A 86 7.56 -2.12 -11.76
C GLU A 86 6.91 -3.05 -10.74
N GLN A 87 7.70 -3.72 -9.90
CA GLN A 87 7.17 -4.54 -8.82
C GLN A 87 6.50 -3.71 -7.72
N ILE A 88 6.99 -2.50 -7.45
CA ILE A 88 6.33 -1.56 -6.54
C ILE A 88 5.01 -1.09 -7.15
N ARG A 89 5.00 -0.75 -8.44
CA ARG A 89 3.79 -0.34 -9.18
C ARG A 89 2.72 -1.44 -9.18
N SER A 90 3.10 -2.68 -9.48
CA SER A 90 2.16 -3.82 -9.49
C SER A 90 1.58 -4.09 -8.11
N THR A 91 2.38 -3.91 -7.06
CA THR A 91 1.94 -3.99 -5.66
C THR A 91 0.98 -2.86 -5.30
N ALA A 92 1.25 -1.62 -5.72
CA ALA A 92 0.35 -0.48 -5.53
C ALA A 92 -1.03 -0.71 -6.16
N LEU A 93 -1.06 -1.25 -7.39
CA LEU A 93 -2.31 -1.61 -8.07
C LEU A 93 -3.11 -2.65 -7.28
N ALA A 94 -2.44 -3.65 -6.69
CA ALA A 94 -3.08 -4.68 -5.89
C ALA A 94 -3.68 -4.12 -4.59
N VAL A 95 -2.99 -3.20 -3.91
CA VAL A 95 -3.45 -2.55 -2.68
C VAL A 95 -4.74 -1.75 -2.90
N THR A 96 -4.87 -1.09 -4.05
CA THR A 96 -6.07 -0.29 -4.38
C THR A 96 -7.17 -1.06 -5.08
N ARG A 97 -6.95 -2.35 -5.37
CA ARG A 97 -7.87 -3.14 -6.20
C ARG A 97 -9.22 -3.35 -5.54
N THR A 98 -9.25 -3.50 -4.22
CA THR A 98 -10.51 -3.68 -3.48
C THR A 98 -11.26 -2.37 -3.42
N GLU A 99 -12.54 -2.39 -3.79
CA GLU A 99 -13.43 -1.27 -3.52
C GLU A 99 -14.00 -1.37 -2.11
N ARG A 100 -14.33 -0.22 -1.52
CA ARG A 100 -14.93 -0.17 -0.19
C ARG A 100 -16.26 -0.94 -0.20
N GLY A 101 -16.44 -1.87 0.73
CA GLY A 101 -17.68 -2.64 0.84
C GLY A 101 -17.86 -3.78 -0.18
N GLN A 102 -16.86 -4.06 -1.03
CA GLN A 102 -16.92 -5.20 -1.96
C GLN A 102 -16.25 -6.44 -1.36
N PRO A 103 -16.89 -7.63 -1.41
CA PRO A 103 -16.33 -8.83 -0.81
C PRO A 103 -15.12 -9.33 -1.61
N MET A 104 -13.93 -9.16 -1.03
CA MET A 104 -12.68 -9.71 -1.57
C MET A 104 -12.13 -10.84 -0.69
N LEU A 105 -13.02 -11.79 -0.38
CA LEU A 105 -12.81 -12.83 0.62
C LEU A 105 -12.99 -14.24 0.02
N SER A 106 -12.61 -14.42 -1.24
CA SER A 106 -12.68 -15.69 -1.98
C SER A 106 -11.32 -16.13 -2.47
N VAL A 107 -11.17 -17.43 -2.76
CA VAL A 107 -9.96 -18.00 -3.37
C VAL A 107 -9.60 -17.27 -4.67
N GLN A 108 -10.60 -16.97 -5.51
CA GLN A 108 -10.40 -16.21 -6.73
C GLN A 108 -9.86 -14.79 -6.47
N GLY A 109 -10.33 -14.13 -5.40
CA GLY A 109 -9.82 -12.83 -4.97
C GLY A 109 -8.34 -12.89 -4.59
N PHE A 110 -7.91 -13.93 -3.87
CA PHE A 110 -6.50 -14.12 -3.49
C PHE A 110 -5.61 -14.35 -4.73
N VAL A 111 -6.09 -15.18 -5.66
CA VAL A 111 -5.42 -15.44 -6.93
C VAL A 111 -5.31 -14.15 -7.74
N GLU A 112 -6.35 -13.34 -7.80
CA GLU A 112 -6.32 -12.06 -8.52
C GLU A 112 -5.37 -11.03 -7.90
N LEU A 113 -5.28 -10.97 -6.56
CA LEU A 113 -4.25 -10.18 -5.89
C LEU A 113 -2.85 -10.62 -6.29
N ASN A 114 -2.58 -11.94 -6.22
CA ASN A 114 -1.28 -12.47 -6.60
C ASN A 114 -0.95 -12.21 -8.08
N ARG A 115 -1.93 -12.40 -8.98
CA ARG A 115 -1.79 -12.10 -10.41
C ARG A 115 -1.45 -10.63 -10.65
N THR A 116 -2.10 -9.73 -9.92
CA THR A 116 -1.82 -8.29 -10.01
C THR A 116 -0.39 -7.98 -9.56
N ILE A 117 0.08 -8.58 -8.47
CA ILE A 117 1.43 -8.35 -7.94
C ILE A 117 2.50 -8.95 -8.86
N THR A 118 2.32 -10.18 -9.31
CA THR A 118 3.32 -10.91 -10.11
C THR A 118 3.29 -10.55 -11.59
N GLN A 119 2.20 -9.97 -12.08
CA GLN A 119 1.93 -9.77 -13.51
C GLN A 119 2.02 -11.08 -14.30
N ALA A 120 1.77 -12.21 -13.64
CA ALA A 120 1.86 -13.56 -14.20
C ALA A 120 0.64 -14.39 -13.76
N THR A 121 0.39 -15.49 -14.48
CA THR A 121 -0.62 -16.47 -14.05
C THR A 121 -0.18 -17.11 -12.74
N PRO A 122 -0.95 -16.98 -11.65
CA PRO A 122 -0.58 -17.59 -10.39
C PRO A 122 -0.75 -19.10 -10.45
N GLU A 123 0.29 -19.82 -10.05
CA GLU A 123 0.20 -21.23 -9.70
C GLU A 123 -0.15 -21.29 -8.20
N ALA A 124 -1.43 -21.53 -7.91
CA ALA A 124 -1.93 -21.72 -6.56
C ALA A 124 -1.98 -23.21 -6.27
N ASP A 125 -1.11 -23.70 -5.39
CA ASP A 125 -1.03 -25.11 -5.03
C ASP A 125 -1.26 -25.27 -3.53
N SER A 126 -2.46 -24.88 -3.07
CA SER A 126 -2.72 -24.92 -1.64
C SER A 126 -4.16 -25.28 -1.28
N PRO A 127 -4.37 -26.45 -0.63
CA PRO A 127 -5.65 -26.77 -0.01
C PRO A 127 -6.03 -25.81 1.13
N HIS A 128 -5.13 -24.89 1.52
CA HIS A 128 -5.34 -23.94 2.62
C HIS A 128 -6.09 -22.67 2.23
N LEU A 129 -6.24 -22.37 0.92
CA LEU A 129 -6.96 -21.17 0.48
C LEU A 129 -8.46 -21.23 0.76
N GLU A 130 -9.07 -22.42 0.63
CA GLU A 130 -10.50 -22.60 0.85
C GLU A 130 -10.89 -22.49 2.35
N PRO A 131 -10.17 -23.12 3.30
CA PRO A 131 -10.34 -22.85 4.72
C PRO A 131 -10.12 -21.37 5.08
N LEU A 132 -9.12 -20.71 4.49
CA LEU A 132 -8.89 -19.29 4.71
C LEU A 132 -10.09 -18.45 4.23
N ALA A 133 -10.58 -18.67 3.02
CA ALA A 133 -11.76 -17.97 2.49
C ALA A 133 -12.99 -18.16 3.37
N LYS A 134 -13.22 -19.39 3.88
CA LYS A 134 -14.31 -19.67 4.84
C LYS A 134 -14.14 -18.89 6.15
N PHE A 135 -12.92 -18.82 6.70
CA PHE A 135 -12.63 -18.02 7.89
C PHE A 135 -12.87 -16.53 7.66
N LEU A 136 -12.54 -16.02 6.47
CA LEU A 136 -12.77 -14.62 6.12
C LEU A 136 -14.26 -14.26 6.03
N GLY A 137 -15.15 -15.22 5.73
CA GLY A 137 -16.60 -15.01 5.72
C GLY A 137 -17.24 -14.80 7.11
N ARG A 138 -16.46 -14.87 8.19
CA ARG A 138 -16.94 -14.65 9.57
C ARG A 138 -17.21 -13.17 9.83
N ALA A 139 -18.27 -12.90 10.61
CA ALA A 139 -18.65 -11.57 11.07
C ALA A 139 -18.62 -11.42 12.61
N ASP A 140 -18.23 -12.48 13.31
CA ASP A 140 -18.17 -12.58 14.77
C ASP A 140 -16.77 -12.30 15.34
N VAL A 141 -15.85 -11.81 14.51
CA VAL A 141 -14.46 -11.48 14.88
C VAL A 141 -14.21 -10.00 14.58
N PRO A 142 -13.60 -9.22 15.50
CA PRO A 142 -13.22 -7.84 15.21
C PRO A 142 -12.37 -7.73 13.95
N VAL A 143 -12.65 -6.74 13.12
CA VAL A 143 -12.09 -6.64 11.76
C VAL A 143 -10.56 -6.69 11.72
N LEU A 144 -9.89 -5.96 12.63
CA LEU A 144 -8.43 -5.94 12.66
C LEU A 144 -7.85 -7.27 13.14
N VAL A 145 -8.51 -7.92 14.11
CA VAL A 145 -8.13 -9.25 14.59
C VAL A 145 -8.25 -10.27 13.45
N GLN A 146 -9.36 -10.22 12.71
CA GLN A 146 -9.57 -11.10 11.56
C GLN A 146 -8.53 -10.86 10.47
N ALA A 147 -8.20 -9.61 10.16
CA ALA A 147 -7.20 -9.24 9.16
C ALA A 147 -5.77 -9.67 9.56
N ALA A 148 -5.39 -9.50 10.83
CA ALA A 148 -4.10 -9.95 11.35
C ALA A 148 -3.99 -11.49 11.34
N GLU A 149 -5.05 -12.19 11.75
CA GLU A 149 -5.10 -13.65 11.71
C GLU A 149 -5.05 -14.18 10.27
N ALA A 150 -5.76 -13.54 9.34
CA ALA A 150 -5.71 -13.87 7.93
C ALA A 150 -4.31 -13.68 7.33
N TYR A 151 -3.66 -12.56 7.65
CA TYR A 151 -2.28 -12.29 7.27
C TYR A 151 -1.32 -13.38 7.77
N ALA A 152 -1.47 -13.79 9.03
CA ALA A 152 -0.65 -14.82 9.64
C ALA A 152 -0.86 -16.20 8.99
N ARG A 153 -2.13 -16.62 8.83
CA ARG A 153 -2.50 -17.87 8.15
C ARG A 153 -1.99 -17.90 6.71
N PHE A 154 -2.11 -16.80 5.99
CA PHE A 154 -1.61 -16.69 4.62
C PHE A 154 -0.08 -16.84 4.57
N ALA A 155 0.63 -16.20 5.50
CA ALA A 155 2.09 -16.31 5.60
C ALA A 155 2.55 -17.74 5.91
N VAL A 156 1.80 -18.50 6.71
CA VAL A 156 2.08 -19.91 7.02
C VAL A 156 1.71 -20.83 5.85
N ALA A 157 0.55 -20.61 5.23
CA ALA A 157 0.07 -21.42 4.11
C ALA A 157 0.97 -21.30 2.88
N ASN A 158 1.60 -20.12 2.69
CA ASN A 158 2.50 -19.79 1.58
C ASN A 158 2.00 -20.37 0.23
N PRO A 159 0.77 -20.01 -0.19
CA PRO A 159 0.01 -20.78 -1.17
C PRO A 159 0.44 -20.62 -2.64
N PHE A 160 1.31 -19.65 -2.93
CA PHE A 160 1.79 -19.34 -4.28
C PHE A 160 3.29 -19.64 -4.42
N THR A 161 3.75 -19.78 -5.66
CA THR A 161 5.20 -19.95 -5.94
C THR A 161 6.01 -18.69 -5.66
N ARG A 162 5.40 -17.50 -5.78
CA ARG A 162 6.05 -16.20 -5.59
C ARG A 162 5.12 -15.17 -4.94
N ALA A 163 5.74 -14.16 -4.35
CA ALA A 163 5.11 -12.96 -3.80
C ALA A 163 4.09 -13.19 -2.66
N ASN A 164 4.17 -14.30 -1.92
CA ASN A 164 3.27 -14.57 -0.79
C ASN A 164 3.28 -13.46 0.27
N GLY A 165 4.47 -12.90 0.59
CA GLY A 165 4.58 -11.78 1.53
C GLY A 165 3.74 -10.59 1.11
N ARG A 166 3.97 -10.08 -0.10
CA ARG A 166 3.21 -8.96 -0.69
C ARG A 166 1.73 -9.28 -0.83
N THR A 167 1.35 -10.49 -1.26
CA THR A 167 -0.06 -10.89 -1.37
C THR A 167 -0.76 -10.91 -0.01
N GLY A 168 -0.11 -11.42 1.04
CA GLY A 168 -0.67 -11.44 2.39
C GLY A 168 -0.87 -10.04 2.97
N ARG A 169 0.08 -9.12 2.74
CA ARG A 169 -0.05 -7.71 3.18
C ARG A 169 -1.15 -6.97 2.40
N ALA A 170 -1.22 -7.19 1.09
CA ALA A 170 -2.31 -6.66 0.27
C ALA A 170 -3.68 -7.21 0.68
N LEU A 171 -3.77 -8.49 1.06
CA LEU A 171 -4.98 -9.11 1.59
C LEU A 171 -5.43 -8.44 2.90
N MET A 172 -4.51 -8.20 3.84
CA MET A 172 -4.82 -7.50 5.10
C MET A 172 -5.44 -6.12 4.83
N LEU A 173 -4.84 -5.33 3.93
CA LEU A 173 -5.36 -4.01 3.55
C LEU A 173 -6.71 -4.10 2.83
N ALA A 174 -6.85 -5.07 1.94
CA ALA A 174 -8.11 -5.35 1.26
C ALA A 174 -9.24 -5.68 2.22
N MET A 175 -8.96 -6.44 3.28
CA MET A 175 -9.95 -6.76 4.31
C MET A 175 -10.41 -5.51 5.05
N LEU A 176 -9.47 -4.65 5.48
CA LEU A 176 -9.81 -3.39 6.14
C LEU A 176 -10.66 -2.48 5.23
N ARG A 177 -10.32 -2.43 3.94
CA ARG A 177 -11.05 -1.66 2.92
C ARG A 177 -12.44 -2.24 2.64
N SER A 178 -12.53 -3.56 2.50
CA SER A 178 -13.79 -4.29 2.31
C SER A 178 -14.74 -4.09 3.50
N ALA A 179 -14.20 -4.03 4.72
CA ALA A 179 -14.96 -3.75 5.94
C ALA A 179 -15.31 -2.25 6.13
N GLY A 180 -14.83 -1.38 5.25
CA GLY A 180 -15.12 0.05 5.29
C GLY A 180 -14.30 0.86 6.29
N VAL A 181 -13.25 0.27 6.86
CA VAL A 181 -12.28 0.94 7.78
C VAL A 181 -11.48 2.00 7.02
N THR A 182 -11.10 1.70 5.78
CA THR A 182 -10.43 2.63 4.87
C THR A 182 -11.22 2.73 3.56
N GLY A 183 -11.12 3.87 2.87
CA GLY A 183 -11.81 4.08 1.60
C GLY A 183 -11.22 5.23 0.79
N GLU A 184 -10.96 6.35 1.46
CA GLU A 184 -10.47 7.57 0.84
C GLU A 184 -8.94 7.58 0.69
N SER A 185 -8.22 6.86 1.55
CA SER A 185 -6.77 6.82 1.61
C SER A 185 -6.24 5.38 1.85
N VAL A 186 -4.94 5.27 2.14
CA VAL A 186 -4.27 4.05 2.61
C VAL A 186 -3.35 4.44 3.76
N VAL A 187 -3.35 3.67 4.85
CA VAL A 187 -2.28 3.77 5.86
C VAL A 187 -1.20 2.74 5.48
N PRO A 188 0.07 3.14 5.30
CA PRO A 188 1.15 2.23 4.92
C PRO A 188 1.56 1.25 6.04
N ILE A 189 0.70 0.29 6.40
CA ILE A 189 0.94 -0.67 7.47
C ILE A 189 2.26 -1.43 7.27
N SER A 190 2.65 -1.70 6.02
CA SER A 190 3.95 -2.34 5.72
C SER A 190 5.15 -1.53 6.21
N ALA A 191 5.04 -0.20 6.28
CA ALA A 191 6.08 0.67 6.83
C ALA A 191 6.27 0.49 8.35
N GLY A 192 5.24 0.02 9.06
CA GLY A 192 5.35 -0.33 10.48
C GLY A 192 5.79 -1.78 10.74
N LEU A 193 5.70 -2.63 9.72
CA LEU A 193 6.12 -4.05 9.77
C LEU A 193 7.59 -4.23 9.39
N ILE A 194 8.11 -3.40 8.49
CA ILE A 194 9.48 -3.52 8.00
C ILE A 194 10.50 -3.38 9.16
N ASN A 195 11.54 -4.21 9.12
CA ASN A 195 12.58 -4.30 10.15
C ASN A 195 12.09 -4.49 11.59
N ASN A 196 10.82 -4.85 11.82
CA ASN A 196 10.33 -5.07 13.16
C ASN A 196 10.90 -6.39 13.73
N PRO A 197 11.73 -6.34 14.80
CA PRO A 197 12.46 -7.50 15.30
C PRO A 197 11.54 -8.58 15.87
N ARG A 198 10.29 -8.23 16.21
CA ARG A 198 9.30 -9.17 16.72
C ARG A 198 8.60 -9.98 15.63
N SER A 199 8.79 -9.65 14.36
CA SER A 199 8.05 -10.27 13.25
C SER A 199 8.23 -11.79 13.20
N GLU A 200 9.46 -12.30 13.31
CA GLU A 200 9.71 -13.74 13.26
C GLU A 200 9.25 -14.45 14.54
N ALA A 201 9.42 -13.82 15.69
CA ALA A 201 8.91 -14.35 16.96
C ALA A 201 7.37 -14.46 16.94
N ALA A 202 6.68 -13.45 16.42
CA ALA A 202 5.22 -13.45 16.29
C ALA A 202 4.72 -14.53 15.32
N ARG A 203 5.38 -14.70 14.17
CA ARG A 203 5.09 -15.79 13.23
C ARG A 203 5.35 -17.16 13.84
N THR A 204 6.43 -17.29 14.62
CA THR A 204 6.75 -18.52 15.35
C THR A 204 5.66 -18.84 16.36
N ALA A 205 5.21 -17.87 17.16
CA ALA A 205 4.12 -18.06 18.11
C ALA A 205 2.81 -18.47 17.41
N HIS A 206 2.49 -17.85 16.27
CA HIS A 206 1.30 -18.19 15.48
C HIS A 206 1.35 -19.63 14.95
N ARG A 207 2.51 -20.11 14.47
CA ARG A 207 2.70 -21.52 14.07
C ARG A 207 2.44 -22.51 15.22
N HIS A 208 2.60 -22.08 16.47
CA HIS A 208 2.30 -22.88 17.67
C HIS A 208 0.89 -22.62 18.23
N GLY A 209 0.01 -21.95 17.47
CA GLY A 209 -1.39 -21.71 17.83
C GLY A 209 -1.64 -20.46 18.68
N ASN A 210 -0.62 -19.61 18.89
CA ASN A 210 -0.79 -18.35 19.62
C ASN A 210 -0.87 -17.15 18.66
N SER A 211 -2.09 -16.65 18.43
CA SER A 211 -2.35 -15.50 17.56
C SER A 211 -2.08 -14.14 18.22
N MET A 212 -1.95 -14.07 19.55
CA MET A 212 -1.82 -12.78 20.24
C MET A 212 -0.61 -11.96 19.74
N PRO A 213 0.60 -12.52 19.62
CA PRO A 213 1.77 -11.76 19.16
C PRO A 213 1.64 -11.19 17.73
N ILE A 214 0.93 -11.86 16.82
CA ILE A 214 0.76 -11.33 15.45
C ILE A 214 -0.25 -10.19 15.43
N ILE A 215 -1.29 -10.26 16.27
CA ILE A 215 -2.27 -9.18 16.44
C ILE A 215 -1.59 -7.96 17.07
N GLU A 216 -0.81 -8.15 18.14
CA GLU A 216 -0.01 -7.09 18.76
C GLU A 216 0.95 -6.44 17.76
N LEU A 217 1.65 -7.25 16.96
CA LEU A 217 2.54 -6.77 15.90
C LEU A 217 1.81 -5.88 14.89
N CYS A 218 0.64 -6.31 14.42
CA CYS A 218 -0.18 -5.53 13.48
C CYS A 218 -0.66 -4.21 14.09
N ILE A 219 -1.07 -4.21 15.36
CA ILE A 219 -1.48 -3.00 16.08
C ILE A 219 -0.30 -2.02 16.18
N GLU A 220 0.86 -2.48 16.65
CA GLU A 220 2.07 -1.67 16.73
C GLU A 220 2.48 -1.11 15.36
N ALA A 221 2.40 -1.93 14.31
CA ALA A 221 2.71 -1.52 12.95
C ALA A 221 1.75 -0.42 12.44
N ILE A 222 0.46 -0.52 12.76
CA ILE A 222 -0.54 0.50 12.40
C ILE A 222 -0.19 1.85 13.05
N PHE A 223 0.09 1.88 14.36
CA PHE A 223 0.42 3.14 15.03
C PHE A 223 1.72 3.77 14.49
N LYS A 224 2.76 2.96 14.27
CA LYS A 224 4.01 3.44 13.62
C LYS A 224 3.76 3.99 12.21
N ALA A 225 2.90 3.32 11.44
CA ALA A 225 2.53 3.75 10.11
C ALA A 225 1.73 5.05 10.13
N LEU A 226 0.81 5.23 11.08
CA LEU A 226 0.06 6.47 11.28
C LEU A 226 1.00 7.65 11.58
N ASP A 227 1.93 7.49 12.53
CA ASP A 227 2.91 8.52 12.87
C ASP A 227 3.74 8.95 11.65
N SER A 228 4.25 7.95 10.91
CA SER A 228 5.04 8.18 9.70
C SER A 228 4.22 8.85 8.59
N SER A 229 2.93 8.51 8.48
CA SER A 229 2.03 9.07 7.46
C SER A 229 1.64 10.51 7.77
N LEU A 230 1.44 10.85 9.05
CA LEU A 230 1.20 12.23 9.47
C LEU A 230 2.42 13.13 9.20
N LEU A 231 3.63 12.60 9.35
CA LEU A 231 4.84 13.31 8.94
C LEU A 231 4.91 13.49 7.43
N LEU A 232 4.61 12.45 6.64
CA LEU A 232 4.54 12.56 5.19
C LEU A 232 3.51 13.63 4.76
N ALA A 233 2.33 13.68 5.37
CA ALA A 233 1.32 14.69 5.07
C ALA A 233 1.82 16.12 5.34
N LYS A 234 2.57 16.32 6.44
CA LYS A 234 3.22 17.60 6.74
C LYS A 234 4.29 17.95 5.70
N ASP A 235 5.14 17.00 5.33
CA ASP A 235 6.20 17.18 4.34
C ASP A 235 5.62 17.57 2.96
N ILE A 236 4.52 16.93 2.55
CA ILE A 236 3.80 17.26 1.29
C ILE A 236 3.15 18.64 1.34
N THR A 237 2.55 19.02 2.48
CA THR A 237 1.98 20.35 2.67
C THR A 237 3.06 21.44 2.56
N ALA A 238 4.23 21.19 3.17
CA ALA A 238 5.38 22.09 3.08
C ALA A 238 5.91 22.21 1.64
N ALA A 239 6.00 21.09 0.91
CA ALA A 239 6.37 21.10 -0.50
C ALA A 239 5.40 21.95 -1.35
N GLY A 240 4.09 21.84 -1.09
CA GLY A 240 3.09 22.67 -1.76
C GLY A 240 3.23 24.17 -1.47
N GLU A 241 3.60 24.55 -0.25
CA GLU A 241 3.90 25.94 0.10
C GLU A 241 5.16 26.45 -0.61
N ILE A 242 6.22 25.65 -0.65
CA ILE A 242 7.43 25.96 -1.42
C ILE A 242 7.08 26.21 -2.89
N HIS A 243 6.25 25.35 -3.50
CA HIS A 243 5.85 25.54 -4.89
C HIS A 243 5.05 26.81 -5.11
N ARG A 244 4.15 27.17 -4.18
CA ARG A 244 3.40 28.45 -4.24
C ARG A 244 4.35 29.65 -4.21
N GLN A 245 5.36 29.62 -3.35
CA GLN A 245 6.35 30.70 -3.24
C GLN A 245 7.21 30.80 -4.51
N LEU A 246 7.68 29.67 -5.03
CA LEU A 246 8.51 29.61 -6.25
C LEU A 246 7.73 30.05 -7.50
N LEU A 247 6.43 29.73 -7.59
CA LEU A 247 5.58 30.20 -8.68
C LEU A 247 5.29 31.71 -8.60
N GLY A 248 5.30 32.28 -7.39
CA GLY A 248 4.99 33.68 -7.16
C GLY A 248 3.71 34.14 -7.86
N SER A 249 3.79 35.23 -8.61
CA SER A 249 2.67 35.80 -9.38
C SER A 249 2.51 35.22 -10.80
N THR A 250 2.89 33.95 -11.02
CA THR A 250 2.76 33.31 -12.34
C THR A 250 1.37 33.53 -12.93
N ARG A 251 1.31 33.93 -14.21
CA ARG A 251 0.05 34.07 -14.96
C ARG A 251 -0.27 32.84 -15.81
N SER A 252 0.51 31.76 -15.69
CA SER A 252 0.33 30.52 -16.46
C SER A 252 -0.64 29.59 -15.73
N PRO A 253 -1.89 29.42 -16.21
CA PRO A 253 -2.84 28.50 -15.59
C PRO A 253 -2.37 27.05 -15.67
N ALA A 254 -1.64 26.71 -16.74
CA ALA A 254 -1.06 25.38 -16.93
C ALA A 254 0.01 25.07 -15.88
N ALA A 255 0.95 25.98 -15.62
CA ALA A 255 1.99 25.78 -14.60
C ALA A 255 1.38 25.68 -13.19
N ALA A 256 0.39 26.52 -12.87
CA ALA A 256 -0.33 26.45 -11.61
C ALA A 256 -1.10 25.13 -11.46
N GLY A 257 -1.77 24.68 -12.53
CA GLY A 257 -2.50 23.41 -12.56
C GLY A 257 -1.61 22.19 -12.34
N ILE A 258 -0.46 22.12 -13.04
CA ILE A 258 0.53 21.06 -12.83
C ILE A 258 0.99 21.07 -11.38
N SER A 259 1.48 22.20 -10.86
CA SER A 259 1.97 22.32 -9.48
C SER A 259 0.93 21.88 -8.45
N ALA A 260 -0.32 22.30 -8.61
CA ALA A 260 -1.41 21.91 -7.73
C ALA A 260 -1.72 20.40 -7.77
N SER A 261 -1.33 19.69 -8.84
CA SER A 261 -1.56 18.25 -8.99
C SER A 261 -0.41 17.36 -8.49
N LEU A 262 0.77 17.93 -8.19
CA LEU A 262 1.99 17.14 -7.92
C LEU A 262 1.90 16.27 -6.66
N HIS A 263 0.99 16.58 -5.73
CA HIS A 263 0.71 15.75 -4.56
C HIS A 263 -0.06 14.45 -4.89
N ARG A 264 -0.71 14.38 -6.07
CA ARG A 264 -1.34 13.15 -6.58
C ARG A 264 -0.47 12.46 -7.63
N SER A 265 0.27 13.25 -8.40
CA SER A 265 1.12 12.78 -9.48
C SER A 265 2.52 13.40 -9.34
N PRO A 266 3.42 12.78 -8.56
CA PRO A 266 4.76 13.30 -8.30
C PRO A 266 5.68 13.29 -9.53
N ALA A 267 5.28 12.59 -10.59
CA ALA A 267 5.90 12.63 -11.90
C ALA A 267 4.87 13.02 -12.97
N VAL A 268 5.28 13.86 -13.93
CA VAL A 268 4.45 14.36 -15.02
C VAL A 268 5.19 14.26 -16.37
N ASN A 269 4.45 14.22 -17.47
CA ASN A 269 4.99 14.40 -18.82
C ASN A 269 4.04 15.26 -19.66
N ALA A 270 4.46 15.59 -20.89
CA ALA A 270 3.64 16.42 -21.78
C ALA A 270 2.26 15.79 -22.03
N ALA A 271 2.19 14.48 -22.27
CA ALA A 271 0.93 13.78 -22.54
C ALA A 271 -0.02 13.78 -21.33
N THR A 272 0.47 13.53 -20.12
CA THR A 272 -0.36 13.58 -18.90
C THR A 272 -0.78 15.01 -18.57
N THR A 273 0.08 15.99 -18.84
CA THR A 273 -0.25 17.42 -18.69
C THR A 273 -1.36 17.85 -19.65
N MET A 274 -1.26 17.47 -20.93
CA MET A 274 -2.29 17.74 -21.93
C MET A 274 -3.64 17.11 -21.54
N ALA A 275 -3.62 15.84 -21.12
CA ALA A 275 -4.82 15.12 -20.72
C ALA A 275 -5.46 15.72 -19.46
N ALA A 276 -4.66 16.09 -18.46
CA ALA A 276 -5.16 16.63 -17.19
C ALA A 276 -5.69 18.06 -17.30
N LEU A 277 -5.09 18.90 -18.16
CA LEU A 277 -5.38 20.33 -18.21
C LEU A 277 -6.08 20.79 -19.50
N GLY A 278 -6.26 19.91 -20.49
CA GLY A 278 -6.92 20.25 -21.76
C GLY A 278 -6.13 21.26 -22.60
N VAL A 279 -4.80 21.28 -22.47
CA VAL A 279 -3.91 22.25 -23.15
C VAL A 279 -3.24 21.64 -24.39
N SER A 280 -2.79 22.50 -25.30
CA SER A 280 -1.98 22.05 -26.44
C SER A 280 -0.62 21.51 -25.99
N GLU A 281 0.02 20.68 -26.82
CA GLU A 281 1.35 20.15 -26.56
C GLU A 281 2.39 21.26 -26.33
N SER A 282 2.37 22.32 -27.14
CA SER A 282 3.27 23.46 -26.97
C SER A 282 3.02 24.23 -25.67
N ALA A 283 1.77 24.32 -25.21
CA ALA A 283 1.46 24.92 -23.91
C ALA A 283 1.90 24.01 -22.74
N ALA A 284 1.80 22.68 -22.88
CA ALA A 284 2.30 21.73 -21.91
C ALA A 284 3.82 21.85 -21.73
N TYR A 285 4.60 21.81 -22.82
CA TYR A 285 6.06 21.98 -22.74
C TYR A 285 6.47 23.32 -22.13
N ARG A 286 5.84 24.44 -22.54
CA ARG A 286 6.10 25.75 -21.93
C ARG A 286 5.86 25.76 -20.43
N ALA A 287 4.81 25.10 -19.95
CA ALA A 287 4.52 25.01 -18.52
C ALA A 287 5.55 24.13 -17.78
N LEU A 288 5.95 23.00 -18.38
CA LEU A 288 6.98 22.11 -17.84
C LEU A 288 8.34 22.82 -17.75
N ASP A 289 8.74 23.56 -18.79
CA ASP A 289 9.97 24.34 -18.82
C ASP A 289 9.95 25.45 -17.77
N GLN A 290 8.81 26.15 -17.63
CA GLN A 290 8.64 27.18 -16.61
C GLN A 290 8.80 26.61 -15.19
N LEU A 291 8.18 25.48 -14.91
CA LEU A 291 8.28 24.80 -13.61
C LEU A 291 9.68 24.24 -13.35
N THR A 292 10.37 23.79 -14.41
CA THR A 292 11.76 23.35 -14.33
C THR A 292 12.69 24.50 -14.00
N ALA A 293 12.53 25.64 -14.68
CA ALA A 293 13.30 26.85 -14.40
C ALA A 293 13.06 27.39 -12.98
N ALA A 294 11.86 27.19 -12.43
CA ALA A 294 11.53 27.55 -11.05
C ALA A 294 12.04 26.53 -10.00
N GLY A 295 12.62 25.39 -10.40
CA GLY A 295 13.06 24.33 -9.48
C GLY A 295 11.93 23.50 -8.87
N ILE A 296 10.70 23.62 -9.41
CA ILE A 296 9.54 22.83 -8.96
C ILE A 296 9.55 21.44 -9.58
N LEU A 297 10.12 21.33 -10.78
CA LEU A 297 10.29 20.09 -11.53
C LEU A 297 11.75 19.88 -11.92
N GLU A 298 12.13 18.62 -12.08
CA GLU A 298 13.42 18.23 -12.64
C GLU A 298 13.23 17.20 -13.76
N PRO A 299 13.95 17.33 -14.89
CA PRO A 299 13.90 16.34 -15.95
C PRO A 299 14.47 15.00 -15.46
N ALA A 300 13.79 13.91 -15.76
CA ALA A 300 14.18 12.54 -15.42
C ALA A 300 14.40 11.68 -16.68
N PRO A 301 15.08 10.53 -16.57
CA PRO A 301 15.23 9.58 -17.66
C PRO A 301 13.89 9.21 -18.30
N LYS A 302 13.92 8.88 -19.59
CA LYS A 302 12.68 8.56 -20.33
C LYS A 302 12.02 7.31 -19.75
N VAL A 303 10.70 7.37 -19.57
CA VAL A 303 9.86 6.23 -19.20
C VAL A 303 8.97 5.88 -20.38
N ALA A 304 9.02 4.62 -20.82
CA ALA A 304 8.32 4.14 -22.02
C ALA A 304 8.54 5.05 -23.26
N GLY A 305 9.78 5.53 -23.44
CA GLY A 305 10.19 6.38 -24.56
C GLY A 305 9.82 7.86 -24.44
N LYS A 306 9.12 8.28 -23.37
CA LYS A 306 8.70 9.66 -23.14
C LYS A 306 9.57 10.34 -22.09
N LEU A 307 9.98 11.59 -22.33
CA LEU A 307 10.64 12.41 -21.32
C LEU A 307 9.66 12.71 -20.19
N ILE A 308 10.13 12.62 -18.95
CA ILE A 308 9.32 12.88 -17.76
C ILE A 308 10.00 13.92 -16.89
N TRP A 309 9.20 14.52 -16.02
CA TRP A 309 9.63 15.43 -14.98
C TRP A 309 9.15 14.93 -13.64
N VAL A 310 9.98 15.06 -12.62
CA VAL A 310 9.64 14.69 -11.24
C VAL A 310 9.64 15.93 -10.36
N ALA A 311 8.82 15.95 -9.31
CA ALA A 311 8.80 17.01 -8.33
C ALA A 311 9.79 16.70 -7.18
N PRO A 312 11.01 17.27 -7.17
CA PRO A 312 12.05 16.88 -6.21
C PRO A 312 11.61 17.04 -4.76
N HIS A 313 10.85 18.10 -4.43
CA HIS A 313 10.34 18.33 -3.08
C HIS A 313 9.34 17.24 -2.61
N ILE A 314 8.55 16.69 -3.53
CA ILE A 314 7.60 15.60 -3.24
C ILE A 314 8.34 14.26 -3.16
N VAL A 315 9.28 14.03 -4.07
CA VAL A 315 10.15 12.85 -4.06
C VAL A 315 10.96 12.78 -2.75
N ALA A 316 11.52 13.92 -2.30
CA ALA A 316 12.25 14.00 -1.04
C ALA A 316 11.38 13.66 0.18
N ALA A 317 10.11 14.07 0.19
CA ALA A 317 9.16 13.70 1.25
C ALA A 317 8.91 12.17 1.26
N LEU A 318 8.78 11.55 0.09
CA LEU A 318 8.63 10.10 -0.04
C LEU A 318 9.90 9.35 0.36
N ASP A 319 11.09 9.81 -0.05
CA ASP A 319 12.38 9.25 0.39
C ASP A 319 12.52 9.34 1.91
N ALA A 320 12.20 10.49 2.50
CA ALA A 320 12.25 10.68 3.95
C ALA A 320 11.29 9.72 4.68
N PHE A 321 10.10 9.49 4.12
CA PHE A 321 9.17 8.47 4.64
C PHE A 321 9.79 7.07 4.61
N LEU A 322 10.32 6.63 3.45
CA LEU A 322 10.89 5.29 3.30
C LEU A 322 12.14 5.08 4.17
N ALA A 323 12.96 6.12 4.31
CA ALA A 323 14.13 6.12 5.18
C ALA A 323 13.77 6.07 6.67
N ARG A 324 12.57 6.54 7.07
CA ARG A 324 12.06 6.38 8.44
C ARG A 324 11.51 4.98 8.67
N ALA A 325 10.78 4.44 7.69
CA ALA A 325 10.23 3.10 7.76
C ALA A 325 11.33 2.04 7.99
N THR A 326 12.47 2.19 7.32
CA THR A 326 13.58 1.21 7.38
C THR A 326 14.50 1.33 8.59
N ARG A 327 14.31 2.31 9.49
CA ARG A 327 15.12 2.48 10.71
C ARG A 327 14.60 1.65 11.87
#